data_AF-A0A146KGI5-F1
#
_entry.id   AF-A0A146KGI5-F1
#
_cell.length_a   1.000
_cell.length_b   1.000
_cell.length_c   1.000
_cell.angle_alpha   90.00
_cell.angle_beta   90.00
_cell.angle_gamma   90.00
#
_symmetry.space_group_name_H-M   'P 1'
#
loop_
_entity.id
_entity.type
_entity.pdbx_description
1 polymer ?
#
loop_
_entity_poly.entity_id
_entity_poly.type
_entity_poly.pdbx_seq_one_letter_code
_entity_poly.pdbx_strand_id
1 'polypeptide(L)' 'LIASNRVYGCTYALLAHQLTRFGVNVQFVDMTDLKAVSELLNRFETVDMVYTESIQNPTNDVVDLEE' A
#
# COMPACT_ATOMS: atom_id res chain seq x y z
N LEU A 1 -3.19 -6.97 3.70
CA LEU A 1 -2.22 -5.85 3.62
C LEU A 1 -2.59 -4.97 2.43
N ILE A 2 -2.76 -3.67 2.63
CA ILE A 2 -2.84 -2.68 1.56
C ILE A 2 -1.53 -1.89 1.56
N ALA A 3 -0.90 -1.68 0.40
CA ALA A 3 0.35 -0.95 0.29
C ALA A 3 0.29 0.12 -0.80
N SER A 4 1.08 1.18 -0.68
CA SER A 4 1.25 2.16 -1.75
C SER A 4 1.80 1.48 -3.00
N ASN A 5 1.26 1.82 -4.17
CA ASN A 5 1.80 1.43 -5.47
C ASN A 5 3.13 2.14 -5.81
N ARG A 6 3.54 3.11 -4.98
CA ARG A 6 4.78 3.87 -5.04
C ARG A 6 5.53 3.69 -3.72
N VAL A 7 6.38 2.66 -3.67
CA VAL A 7 7.27 2.35 -2.55
C VAL A 7 8.65 1.98 -3.09
N TYR A 8 9.65 1.98 -2.21
CA TYR A 8 10.98 1.49 -2.57
C TYR A 8 10.93 0.11 -3.25
N GLY A 9 11.69 -0.07 -4.33
CA GLY A 9 11.59 -1.24 -5.20
C GLY A 9 11.79 -2.59 -4.48
N CYS A 10 12.71 -2.67 -3.51
CA CYS A 10 12.86 -3.90 -2.72
C CYS A 10 11.69 -4.13 -1.77
N THR A 11 11.05 -3.07 -1.28
CA THR A 11 9.79 -3.17 -0.52
C THR A 11 8.70 -3.75 -1.40
N TYR A 12 8.52 -3.22 -2.62
CA TYR A 12 7.57 -3.81 -3.58
C TYR A 12 7.86 -5.30 -3.81
N ALA A 13 9.13 -5.68 -4.03
CA ALA A 13 9.50 -7.08 -4.25
C ALA A 13 9.20 -7.98 -3.04
N LEU A 14 9.48 -7.51 -1.82
CA LEU A 14 9.13 -8.20 -0.59
C LEU A 14 7.61 -8.43 -0.50
N LEU A 15 6.82 -7.37 -0.72
CA LEU A 15 5.37 -7.41 -0.57
C LEU A 15 4.71 -8.26 -1.68
N ALA A 16 5.06 -8.02 -2.94
CA ALA A 16 4.44 -8.66 -4.09
C ALA A 16 4.88 -10.13 -4.29
N HIS A 17 6.13 -10.47 -3.96
CA HIS A 17 6.70 -11.77 -4.30
C HIS A 17 7.01 -12.65 -3.08
N GLN A 18 7.50 -12.07 -1.98
CA GLN A 18 7.94 -12.87 -0.85
C GLN A 18 6.79 -13.14 0.13
N LEU A 19 6.06 -12.10 0.56
CA LEU A 19 4.97 -12.26 1.55
C LEU A 19 3.79 -13.07 1.00
N THR A 20 3.50 -12.96 -0.29
CA THR A 20 2.45 -13.75 -0.95
C THR A 20 2.72 -15.26 -0.86
N ARG A 21 4.00 -15.68 -0.83
CA ARG A 21 4.39 -17.10 -0.62
C ARG A 21 4.11 -17.60 0.79
N PHE A 22 3.93 -16.70 1.76
CA PHE A 22 3.54 -17.02 3.13
C PHE A 22 2.04 -16.79 3.39
N GLY A 23 1.23 -16.65 2.34
CA GLY A 23 -0.22 -16.51 2.44
C GLY A 23 -0.73 -15.09 2.73
N VAL A 24 0.14 -14.07 2.67
CA VAL A 24 -0.29 -12.68 2.85
C VAL A 24 -0.91 -12.16 1.56
N ASN A 25 -2.18 -11.77 1.59
CA ASN A 25 -2.81 -11.05 0.49
C ASN A 25 -2.40 -9.57 0.52
N VAL A 26 -1.81 -9.11 -0.59
CA VAL A 26 -1.32 -7.74 -0.76
C VAL A 26 -2.07 -7.07 -1.89
N GLN A 27 -2.54 -5.86 -1.65
CA GLN A 27 -3.21 -5.01 -2.63
C GLN A 27 -2.48 -3.68 -2.72
N PHE A 28 -2.25 -3.20 -3.93
CA PHE A 28 -1.56 -1.94 -4.17
C PHE A 28 -2.55 -0.86 -4.61
N VAL A 29 -2.41 0.35 -4.07
CA VAL A 29 -3.26 1.51 -4.36
C VAL A 29 -2.43 2.79 -4.35
N ASP A 30 -2.86 3.82 -5.08
CA ASP A 30 -2.27 5.15 -4.95
C ASP A 30 -2.72 5.73 -3.60
N MET A 31 -1.77 5.90 -2.66
CA MET A 31 -2.08 6.42 -1.33
C MET A 31 -2.38 7.91 -1.29
N THR A 32 -2.20 8.63 -2.40
CA THR A 32 -2.64 10.03 -2.53
C THR A 32 -4.11 10.14 -2.93
N ASP A 33 -4.73 9.04 -3.37
CA ASP A 33 -6.16 8.96 -3.69
C ASP A 33 -6.91 8.30 -2.52
N LEU A 34 -7.28 9.11 -1.53
CA LEU A 34 -7.99 8.67 -0.33
C LEU A 34 -9.33 8.00 -0.65
N LYS A 35 -9.96 8.36 -1.78
CA LYS A 35 -11.19 7.69 -2.21
C LYS A 35 -10.90 6.27 -2.65
N ALA A 36 -9.87 6.05 -3.46
CA ALA A 36 -9.45 4.70 -3.86
C ALA A 36 -9.01 3.85 -2.65
N VAL A 37 -8.33 4.45 -1.67
CA VAL A 37 -7.97 3.78 -0.41
C VAL A 37 -9.23 3.36 0.36
N SER A 38 -10.19 4.26 0.54
CA SER A 38 -11.45 4.00 1.23
C SER A 38 -12.28 2.91 0.54
N GLU A 39 -12.40 2.95 -0.78
CA GLU A 39 -13.07 1.92 -1.56
C GLU A 39 -12.41 0.55 -1.38
N LEU A 40 -11.08 0.51 -1.36
CA LEU A 40 -10.31 -0.72 -1.19
C LEU A 40 -10.47 -1.29 0.23
N LEU A 41 -10.40 -0.44 1.26
CA LEU A 41 -10.65 -0.83 2.66
C LEU A 41 -12.04 -1.44 2.83
N ASN A 42 -13.07 -0.82 2.25
CA ASN A 42 -14.44 -1.32 2.32
C ASN A 42 -14.68 -2.60 1.52
N ARG A 43 -13.84 -2.90 0.52
CA ARG A 43 -13.97 -4.11 -0.32
C ARG A 43 -13.55 -5.39 0.41
N PHE A 44 -12.68 -5.29 1.41
CA PHE A 44 -12.13 -6.45 2.11
C PHE A 44 -12.72 -6.58 3.51
N GLU A 45 -13.05 -7.81 3.89
CA GLU A 45 -13.58 -8.12 5.23
C GLU A 45 -12.53 -7.81 6.32
N THR A 46 -11.25 -8.06 6.03
CA THR A 46 -10.14 -7.79 6.95
C THR A 46 -8.97 -7.11 6.25
N VAL A 47 -8.48 -6.02 6.85
CA VAL A 47 -7.23 -5.37 6.47
C VAL A 47 -6.40 -5.18 7.72
N ASP A 48 -5.41 -6.04 7.92
CA ASP A 48 -4.59 -6.04 9.14
C ASP A 48 -3.51 -4.95 9.16
N MET A 49 -3.18 -4.40 8.00
CA MET A 49 -2.11 -3.41 7.85
C MET A 49 -2.29 -2.59 6.58
N VAL A 50 -1.97 -1.30 6.68
CA VAL A 50 -1.75 -0.35 5.59
C VAL A 50 -0.27 0.05 5.63
N TYR A 51 0.41 0.01 4.48
CA TYR A 51 1.83 0.38 4.36
C TYR A 51 2.02 1.48 3.32
N THR A 52 2.69 2.56 3.69
CA THR A 52 3.03 3.66 2.77
C THR A 52 4.35 4.31 3.16
N GLU A 53 4.96 4.99 2.20
CA GLU A 53 6.09 5.90 2.40
C GLU A 53 5.56 7.31 2.13
N SER A 54 5.89 8.27 3.00
CA SER A 54 5.57 9.69 2.77
C SER A 54 6.84 10.44 2.43
N ILE A 55 6.78 11.23 1.37
CA ILE A 55 7.88 11.54 0.45
C ILE A 55 8.34 10.27 -0.27
N GLN A 56 7.56 9.87 -1.26
CA GLN A 56 7.80 8.64 -2.03
C GLN A 56 8.96 8.83 -3.01
N ASN A 57 9.84 7.83 -3.09
CA ASN A 57 10.91 7.83 -4.09
C ASN A 57 10.42 7.19 -5.40
N PRO A 58 10.65 7.79 -6.59
CA PRO A 58 11.38 9.03 -6.89
C PRO A 58 10.50 10.27 -7.07
N THR A 59 9.18 10.14 -6.93
CA THR A 59 8.20 11.16 -7.33
C THR A 59 8.03 12.29 -6.31
N ASN A 60 8.52 12.11 -5.08
CA ASN A 60 8.35 12.98 -3.92
C ASN A 60 6.88 13.24 -3.56
N ASP A 61 6.01 12.28 -3.85
CA ASP A 61 4.61 12.38 -3.45
C ASP A 61 4.50 12.36 -1.92
N VAL A 62 3.66 13.24 -1.37
CA VAL A 62 3.37 13.32 0.05
C VAL A 62 2.01 12.69 0.28
N VAL A 63 1.97 11.69 1.14
CA VAL A 63 0.75 11.01 1.56
C VAL A 63 0.25 11.69 2.83
N ASP A 64 -1.04 12.00 2.87
CA ASP A 64 -1.71 12.41 4.10
C ASP A 64 -1.76 11.22 5.06
N LEU A 65 -1.21 11.41 6.27
CA LEU A 65 -1.12 10.35 7.28
C LEU A 65 -2.19 10.50 8.36
N GLU A 66 -2.88 11.64 8.40
CA GLU A 66 -3.94 11.90 9.37
C GLU A 66 -5.27 11.29 8.92
N GLU A 67 -5.57 11.40 7.62
CA GLU A 67 -6.79 10.84 6.98
C GLU A 67 -6.56 9.42 6.43
#